data_AF-Q9VLK4-F1
#
_entry.id   AF-Q9VLK4-F1
#
_cell.length_a   1.000
_cell.length_b   1.000
_cell.length_c   1.000
_cell.angle_alpha   90.00
_cell.angle_beta   90.00
_cell.angle_gamma   90.00
#
_symmetry.space_group_name_H-M   'P 1'
#
loop_
_entity.id
_entity.type
_entity.pdbx_description
1 polymer ?
#
loop_
_entity_poly.entity_id
_entity_poly.type
_entity_poly.pdbx_seq_one_letter_code
_entity_poly.pdbx_strand_id
1 'polypeptide(L)'
;MTNRCACFALAFLLFCLLAISSIEAAPMPSQSNGGYGGAGYNELEEVPDDLLMELMTRFGRTIIRARNDLENSKRTVDFGLARGYSGTQEAKHRMGLAAANFAGGPGRRRRSETDV
;
A
#
# COMPACT_ATOMS: atom_id res chain seq x y z
N MET A 1 20.99 31.74 -28.47
CA MET A 1 21.30 31.30 -27.08
C MET A 1 20.54 30.04 -26.65
N THR A 2 19.43 29.68 -27.31
CA THR A 2 18.58 28.50 -27.00
C THR A 2 19.28 27.15 -27.07
N ASN A 3 20.15 26.92 -28.06
CA ASN A 3 20.80 25.61 -28.26
C ASN A 3 21.77 25.24 -27.12
N ARG A 4 22.41 26.24 -26.49
CA ARG A 4 23.34 26.00 -25.37
C ARG A 4 22.58 25.56 -24.12
N CYS A 5 21.44 26.18 -23.84
CA CYS A 5 20.57 25.77 -22.72
C CYS A 5 20.00 24.36 -22.93
N ALA A 6 19.63 23.99 -24.16
CA ALA A 6 19.14 22.65 -24.48
C ALA A 6 20.20 21.56 -24.22
N CYS A 7 21.46 21.80 -24.59
CA CYS A 7 22.55 20.87 -24.30
C CYS A 7 22.78 20.68 -22.79
N PHE A 8 22.75 21.77 -22.00
CA PHE A 8 22.86 21.67 -20.54
C PHE A 8 21.70 20.89 -19.91
N ALA A 9 20.47 21.11 -20.39
CA ALA A 9 19.30 20.37 -19.92
C ALA A 9 19.40 18.86 -20.22
N LEU A 10 19.85 18.49 -21.42
CA LEU A 10 20.06 17.09 -21.79
C LEU A 10 21.17 16.43 -20.97
N ALA A 11 22.30 17.13 -20.74
CA ALA A 11 23.38 16.63 -19.91
C ALA A 11 22.94 16.39 -18.46
N PHE A 12 22.13 17.30 -17.90
CA PHE A 12 21.59 17.16 -16.55
C PHE A 12 20.62 15.97 -16.43
N LEU A 13 19.76 15.77 -17.43
CA LEU A 13 18.82 14.64 -17.46
C LEU A 13 19.56 13.30 -17.53
N LEU A 14 20.62 13.23 -18.35
CA LEU A 14 21.46 12.03 -18.47
C LEU A 14 22.20 11.73 -17.15
N PHE A 15 22.69 12.76 -16.46
CA PHE A 15 23.31 12.61 -15.13
C PHE A 15 22.31 12.06 -14.09
N CYS A 16 21.07 12.57 -14.07
CA CYS A 16 20.03 12.05 -13.17
C CYS A 16 19.72 10.58 -13.42
N LEU A 17 19.64 10.14 -14.69
CA LEU A 17 19.40 8.73 -15.02
C LEU A 17 20.53 7.82 -14.54
N LEU A 18 21.79 8.26 -14.69
CA LEU A 18 22.96 7.54 -14.16
C LEU A 18 22.90 7.42 -12.63
N ALA A 19 22.54 8.50 -11.94
CA ALA A 19 22.41 8.49 -10.48
C ALA A 19 21.32 7.52 -9.99
N ILE A 20 20.16 7.49 -10.65
CA ILE A 20 19.07 6.55 -10.30
C ILE A 20 19.51 5.09 -10.55
N SER A 21 20.25 4.85 -11.64
CA SER A 21 20.73 3.51 -12.00
C SER A 21 21.76 2.96 -11.00
N SER A 22 22.45 3.84 -10.27
CA SER A 22 23.45 3.47 -9.26
C SER A 22 22.89 3.15 -7.87
N ILE A 23 21.56 3.27 -7.68
CA ILE A 23 20.94 2.93 -6.40
C ILE A 23 20.83 1.42 -6.29
N GLU A 24 21.75 0.81 -5.54
CA GLU A 24 21.64 -0.58 -5.12
C GLU A 24 20.41 -0.74 -4.23
N ALA A 25 19.44 -1.53 -4.69
CA ALA A 25 18.24 -1.84 -3.92
C ALA A 25 18.63 -2.71 -2.72
N ALA A 26 18.09 -2.37 -1.55
CA ALA A 26 18.34 -3.10 -0.31
C ALA A 26 17.99 -4.59 -0.47
N PRO A 27 18.79 -5.51 0.13
CA PRO A 27 18.57 -6.94 0.03
C PRO A 27 17.16 -7.30 0.53
N MET A 28 16.35 -7.87 -0.36
CA MET A 28 15.02 -8.35 0.01
C MET A 28 15.20 -9.52 1.00
N PRO A 29 14.62 -9.46 2.21
CA PRO A 29 14.78 -10.54 3.17
C PRO A 29 14.09 -11.78 2.62
N SER A 30 14.89 -12.80 2.28
CA SER A 30 14.38 -14.15 2.06
C SER A 30 13.80 -14.62 3.38
N GLN A 31 12.47 -14.63 3.46
CA GLN A 31 11.74 -15.14 4.62
C GLN A 31 11.91 -16.66 4.64
N SER A 32 13.05 -17.10 5.15
CA SER A 32 13.34 -18.48 5.52
C SER A 32 12.44 -18.85 6.69
N ASN A 33 11.23 -19.29 6.38
CA ASN A 33 10.34 -19.90 7.36
C ASN A 33 10.79 -21.35 7.55
N GLY A 34 11.81 -21.52 8.40
CA GLY A 34 12.27 -22.82 8.85
C GLY A 34 11.23 -23.48 9.76
N GLY A 35 10.86 -24.72 9.47
CA GLY A 35 10.10 -25.55 10.39
C GLY A 35 9.40 -26.72 9.69
N TYR A 36 10.00 -27.90 9.85
CA TYR A 36 9.52 -29.27 9.58
C TYR A 36 9.96 -29.95 8.27
N GLY A 37 10.71 -31.04 8.47
CA GLY A 37 10.81 -32.17 7.54
C GLY A 37 12.01 -32.09 6.60
N GLY A 38 13.01 -32.94 6.84
CA GLY A 38 14.19 -33.03 6.01
C GLY A 38 14.03 -33.89 4.76
N ALA A 39 15.11 -33.88 3.99
CA ALA A 39 15.47 -34.79 2.91
C ALA A 39 14.68 -34.68 1.60
N GLY A 40 15.43 -34.44 0.52
CA GLY A 40 15.00 -34.83 -0.82
C GLY A 40 14.64 -33.66 -1.70
N TYR A 41 15.64 -33.18 -2.44
CA TYR A 41 15.43 -32.64 -3.77
C TYR A 41 14.75 -33.72 -4.64
N ASN A 42 13.43 -33.95 -4.52
CA ASN A 42 12.62 -34.84 -5.38
C ASN A 42 11.14 -34.83 -4.96
N GLU A 43 10.45 -33.69 -5.06
CA GLU A 43 9.02 -33.68 -5.38
C GLU A 43 8.60 -32.24 -5.65
N LEU A 44 8.32 -31.94 -6.92
CA LEU A 44 7.24 -31.01 -7.22
C LEU A 44 5.98 -31.71 -6.69
N GLU A 45 5.76 -31.65 -5.38
CA GLU A 45 4.57 -32.19 -4.74
C GLU A 45 3.39 -31.53 -5.46
N GLU A 46 2.66 -32.34 -6.20
CA GLU A 46 1.50 -31.97 -6.99
C GLU A 46 0.52 -31.30 -6.01
N VAL A 47 0.51 -29.97 -6.01
CA VAL A 47 -0.37 -29.19 -5.13
C VAL A 47 -1.78 -29.67 -5.42
N PRO A 48 -2.50 -30.27 -4.46
CA PRO A 48 -3.81 -30.84 -4.72
C PRO A 48 -4.72 -29.73 -5.28
N ASP A 49 -5.33 -29.98 -6.45
CA ASP A 49 -6.10 -28.98 -7.19
C ASP A 49 -7.18 -28.33 -6.32
N ASP A 50 -7.72 -29.05 -5.35
CA ASP A 50 -8.69 -28.55 -4.37
C ASP A 50 -8.11 -27.44 -3.47
N LEU A 51 -6.85 -27.59 -3.04
CA LEU A 51 -6.16 -26.59 -2.23
C LEU A 51 -5.81 -25.36 -3.07
N LEU A 52 -5.37 -25.58 -4.32
CA LEU A 52 -5.14 -24.49 -5.27
C LEU A 52 -6.45 -23.74 -5.56
N MET A 53 -7.55 -24.45 -5.75
CA MET A 53 -8.88 -23.87 -5.96
C MET A 53 -9.35 -23.07 -4.74
N GLU A 54 -9.15 -23.58 -3.53
CA GLU A 54 -9.47 -22.86 -2.31
C GLU A 54 -8.63 -21.59 -2.18
N LEU A 55 -7.33 -21.68 -2.45
CA LEU A 55 -6.42 -20.54 -2.40
C LEU A 55 -6.81 -19.48 -3.44
N MET A 56 -7.11 -19.90 -4.68
CA MET A 56 -7.56 -19.03 -5.75
C MET A 56 -8.91 -18.38 -5.42
N THR A 57 -9.84 -19.12 -4.80
CA THR A 57 -11.13 -18.59 -4.36
C THR A 57 -10.97 -17.57 -3.23
N ARG A 58 -10.10 -17.85 -2.27
CA ARG A 58 -9.77 -16.92 -1.17
C ARG A 58 -9.15 -15.65 -1.73
N PHE A 59 -8.13 -15.75 -2.59
CA PHE A 59 -7.50 -14.60 -3.23
C PHE A 59 -8.45 -13.82 -4.13
N GLY A 60 -9.29 -14.50 -4.92
CA GLY A 60 -10.30 -13.85 -5.75
C GLY A 60 -11.25 -12.99 -4.91
N ARG A 61 -11.71 -13.51 -3.77
CA ARG A 61 -12.58 -12.76 -2.85
C ARG A 61 -11.88 -11.56 -2.20
N THR A 62 -10.61 -11.69 -1.78
CA THR A 62 -9.86 -10.55 -1.20
C THR A 62 -9.55 -9.50 -2.25
N ILE A 63 -9.14 -9.90 -3.46
CA ILE A 63 -8.84 -8.97 -4.56
C ILE A 63 -10.10 -8.22 -4.98
N ILE A 64 -11.26 -8.88 -5.12
CA ILE A 64 -12.52 -8.23 -5.49
C ILE A 64 -12.92 -7.19 -4.43
N ARG A 65 -12.79 -7.52 -3.14
CA ARG A 65 -13.08 -6.57 -2.05
C ARG A 65 -12.11 -5.39 -2.05
N ALA A 66 -10.81 -5.65 -2.12
CA ALA A 66 -9.78 -4.62 -2.14
C ALA A 66 -9.92 -3.71 -3.39
N ARG A 67 -10.27 -4.28 -4.54
CA ARG A 67 -10.55 -3.51 -5.76
C ARG A 67 -11.75 -2.60 -5.59
N ASN A 68 -12.85 -3.09 -5.02
CA ASN A 68 -14.03 -2.27 -4.75
C ASN A 68 -13.70 -1.13 -3.78
N ASP A 69 -12.98 -1.39 -2.69
CA ASP A 69 -12.58 -0.35 -1.74
C ASP A 69 -11.64 0.68 -2.38
N LEU A 70 -10.69 0.25 -3.22
CA LEU A 70 -9.78 1.13 -3.93
C LEU A 70 -10.49 1.96 -5.02
N GLU A 71 -11.41 1.33 -5.76
CA GLU A 71 -12.22 2.01 -6.79
C GLU A 71 -13.15 3.05 -6.16
N ASN A 72 -13.65 2.77 -4.95
CA ASN A 72 -14.45 3.70 -4.17
C ASN A 72 -13.59 4.79 -3.48
N SER A 73 -12.32 4.49 -3.17
CA SER A 73 -11.40 5.46 -2.54
C SER A 73 -10.78 6.45 -3.53
N LYS A 74 -10.52 6.04 -4.78
CA LYS A 74 -10.02 6.94 -5.83
C LYS A 74 -11.12 7.82 -6.46
N ARG A 75 -12.38 7.40 -6.39
CA ARG A 75 -13.51 8.21 -6.84
C ARG A 75 -13.95 9.12 -5.70
N THR A 76 -13.33 10.30 -5.73
CA THR A 76 -13.71 11.53 -5.04
C THR A 76 -13.47 11.51 -3.53
N VAL A 77 -12.58 12.42 -3.12
CA VAL A 77 -12.82 13.16 -1.89
C VAL A 77 -14.21 13.77 -2.07
N ASP A 78 -15.23 13.07 -1.58
CA ASP A 78 -16.59 13.58 -1.61
C ASP A 78 -16.58 14.83 -0.72
N PHE A 79 -17.14 15.92 -1.21
CA PHE A 79 -17.33 17.15 -0.44
C PHE A 79 -18.83 17.38 -0.21
N GLY A 80 -19.69 16.39 -0.52
CA GLY A 80 -21.12 16.47 -0.29
C GLY A 80 -21.81 17.48 -1.20
N LEU A 81 -21.06 18.09 -2.12
CA LEU A 81 -21.53 19.10 -3.08
C LEU A 81 -22.66 18.55 -3.95
N ALA A 82 -22.56 17.28 -4.36
CA ALA A 82 -23.61 16.60 -5.12
C ALA A 82 -24.89 16.33 -4.30
N ARG A 83 -24.81 16.38 -2.96
CA ARG A 83 -25.93 16.16 -2.03
C ARG A 83 -26.47 17.48 -1.44
N GLY A 84 -25.94 18.63 -1.87
CA GLY A 84 -26.31 19.94 -1.34
C GLY A 84 -25.63 20.30 -0.01
N TYR A 85 -24.67 19.51 0.47
CA TYR A 85 -23.86 19.87 1.64
C TYR A 85 -22.72 20.80 1.24
N SER A 86 -22.36 21.71 2.15
CA SER A 86 -21.19 22.57 1.97
C SER A 86 -19.92 21.71 2.02
N GLY A 87 -19.01 21.89 1.06
CA GLY A 87 -17.72 21.19 1.05
C GLY A 87 -16.91 21.37 2.32
N THR A 88 -16.97 22.57 2.91
CA THR A 88 -16.31 22.85 4.18
C THR A 88 -16.94 22.07 5.34
N GLN A 89 -18.26 21.87 5.32
CA GLN A 89 -18.96 21.10 6.35
C GLN A 89 -18.63 19.60 6.23
N GLU A 90 -18.67 19.05 5.02
CA GLU A 90 -18.37 17.63 4.82
C GLU A 90 -16.89 17.33 5.08
N ALA A 91 -15.99 18.25 4.72
CA ALA A 91 -14.57 18.15 5.06
C ALA A 91 -14.35 18.17 6.59
N LYS A 92 -15.02 19.07 7.31
CA LYS A 92 -14.92 19.15 8.78
C LYS A 92 -15.48 17.89 9.45
N HIS A 93 -16.58 17.36 8.92
CA HIS A 93 -17.17 16.11 9.36
C HIS A 93 -16.22 14.92 9.15
N ARG A 94 -15.64 14.80 7.94
CA ARG A 94 -14.66 13.74 7.63
C ARG A 94 -13.40 13.85 8.50
N MET A 95 -12.92 15.07 8.76
CA MET A 95 -11.82 15.32 9.69
C MET A 95 -12.17 14.86 11.12
N GLY A 96 -13.39 15.16 11.59
CA GLY A 96 -13.87 14.70 12.89
C GLY A 96 -13.94 13.18 12.99
N LEU A 97 -14.49 12.51 11.97
CA LEU A 97 -14.52 11.05 11.89
C LEU A 97 -13.10 10.45 11.87
N ALA A 98 -12.18 11.05 11.12
CA ALA A 98 -10.78 10.61 11.09
C ALA A 98 -10.11 10.76 12.47
N ALA A 99 -10.35 11.88 13.17
CA ALA A 99 -9.84 12.10 14.51
C ALA A 99 -10.43 11.12 15.53
N ALA A 100 -11.70 10.73 15.39
CA ALA A 100 -12.33 9.72 16.24
C ALA A 100 -11.79 8.31 15.98
N ASN A 101 -11.55 7.97 14.71
CA ASN A 101 -11.00 6.66 14.32
C ASN A 101 -9.51 6.51 14.63
N PHE A 102 -8.79 7.61 14.86
CA PHE A 102 -7.38 7.61 15.23
C PHE A 102 -7.14 6.78 16.51
N ALA A 103 -6.04 6.03 16.56
CA ALA A 103 -5.71 5.14 17.68
C ALA A 103 -5.59 5.88 19.02
N GLY A 104 -5.17 7.15 19.00
CA GLY A 104 -5.14 8.06 20.14
C GLY A 104 -6.28 9.08 20.16
N GLY A 105 -7.37 8.82 19.42
CA GLY A 105 -8.50 9.73 19.29
C GLY A 105 -9.25 9.96 20.62
N PRO A 106 -9.95 11.10 20.76
CA PRO A 106 -10.68 11.44 21.97
C PRO A 106 -11.68 10.33 22.35
N GLY A 107 -11.71 9.96 23.63
CA GLY A 107 -12.53 8.85 24.15
C GLY A 107 -11.80 7.50 24.24
N ARG A 108 -10.67 7.30 23.55
CA ARG A 108 -9.86 6.09 23.68
C ARG A 108 -8.93 6.22 24.89
N ARG A 109 -9.16 5.42 25.93
CA ARG A 109 -8.30 5.35 27.11
C ARG A 109 -6.92 4.88 26.67
N ARG A 110 -5.89 5.72 26.87
CA ARG A 110 -4.51 5.29 26.74
C ARG A 110 -4.32 4.18 27.76
N ARG A 111 -3.85 3.00 27.32
CA ARG A 111 -3.39 1.98 28.28
C ARG A 111 -2.30 2.67 29.08
N SER A 112 -2.57 2.96 30.35
CA SER A 112 -1.53 3.41 31.26
C SER A 112 -0.51 2.30 31.27
N GLU A 113 0.68 2.61 30.79
CA GLU A 113 1.87 1.83 31.06
C GLU A 113 2.04 1.85 32.57
N THR A 114 1.56 0.79 33.22
CA THR A 114 1.85 0.54 34.61
C THR A 114 3.32 0.12 34.66
N ASP A 115 4.19 1.09 34.88
CA ASP A 115 5.50 0.89 35.51
C ASP A 115 5.25 0.43 36.94
N VAL A 116 5.22 -0.89 37.18
CA VAL A 116 5.48 -1.51 38.50
C VAL A 116 6.10 -2.88 38.30
#